data_AF-A0A392UIT3-F1
#
_entry.id   AF-A0A392UIT3-F1
#
_cell.length_a   1.000
_cell.length_b   1.000
_cell.length_c   1.000
_cell.angle_alpha   90.00
_cell.angle_beta   90.00
_cell.angle_gamma   90.00
#
_symmetry.space_group_name_H-M   'P 1'
#
loop_
_entity.id
_entity.type
_entity.pdbx_description
1 polymer ?
#
loop_
_entity_poly.entity_id
_entity_poly.type
_entity_poly.pdbx_seq_one_letter_code
_entity_poly.pdbx_strand_id
1 'polypeptide(L)' 'MVASEVRPNEFTLSIILNACAGLRDGGLGTTIHGFLMKLGYGLDQFSTNALVDMYAKAGRIEDAV' A
#
# COMPACT_ATOMS: atom_id res chain seq x y z
N MET A 1 -14.96 3.42 8.18
CA MET A 1 -15.76 2.25 7.77
C MET A 1 -16.29 2.55 6.37
N VAL A 2 -15.87 1.78 5.36
CA VAL A 2 -16.41 1.93 4.00
C VAL A 2 -17.88 1.49 4.05
N ALA A 3 -18.79 2.44 3.86
CA ALA A 3 -20.24 2.27 3.99
C ALA A 3 -20.98 2.24 2.63
N SER A 4 -20.31 1.84 1.55
CA SER A 4 -20.89 1.60 0.21
C SER A 4 -19.91 0.77 -0.60
N GLU A 5 -20.35 0.16 -1.71
CA GLU A 5 -19.54 -0.61 -2.69
C GLU A 5 -18.46 0.24 -3.42
N VAL A 6 -17.85 1.20 -2.73
CA VAL A 6 -16.79 2.05 -3.25
C VAL A 6 -15.50 1.26 -3.23
N ARG A 7 -15.07 0.84 -4.41
CA ARG A 7 -13.75 0.28 -4.63
C ARG A 7 -12.70 1.38 -4.39
N PRO A 8 -11.78 1.21 -3.43
CA PRO A 8 -10.68 2.16 -3.27
C PRO A 8 -9.83 2.16 -4.54
N ASN A 9 -9.43 3.35 -4.99
CA ASN A 9 -8.54 3.54 -6.12
C ASN A 9 -7.08 3.59 -5.67
N GLU A 10 -6.17 3.63 -6.63
CA GLU A 10 -4.72 3.68 -6.45
C GLU A 10 -4.27 4.85 -5.55
N PHE A 11 -4.93 6.00 -5.66
CA PHE A 11 -4.65 7.17 -4.82
C PHE A 11 -5.00 6.90 -3.35
N THR A 12 -6.16 6.30 -3.11
CA THR A 12 -6.62 5.96 -1.76
C THR A 12 -5.65 4.98 -1.10
N LEU A 13 -5.23 3.94 -1.83
CA LEU A 13 -4.28 2.94 -1.32
C LEU A 13 -2.88 3.53 -1.10
N SER A 14 -2.44 4.45 -1.95
CA SER A 14 -1.17 5.16 -1.78
C SER A 14 -1.14 6.04 -0.53
N ILE A 15 -2.24 6.73 -0.21
CA ILE A 15 -2.38 7.50 1.03
C ILE A 15 -2.28 6.58 2.25
N ILE A 16 -2.97 5.43 2.20
CA ILE A 16 -2.92 4.46 3.30
C ILE A 16 -1.50 3.91 3.46
N LEU A 17 -0.81 3.55 2.37
CA LEU A 17 0.58 3.07 2.41
C LEU A 17 1.53 4.09 3.05
N ASN A 18 1.39 5.38 2.70
CA ASN A 18 2.20 6.43 3.32
C ASN A 18 1.90 6.56 4.84
N ALA A 19 0.65 6.37 5.26
CA ALA A 19 0.32 6.30 6.68
C ALA A 19 0.97 5.07 7.37
N CYS A 20 0.94 3.89 6.73
CA CYS A 20 1.66 2.71 7.21
C CYS A 20 3.16 2.98 7.35
N ALA A 21 3.73 3.69 6.38
CA ALA A 21 5.15 4.05 6.33
C ALA A 21 5.52 4.97 7.50
N GLY A 22 4.68 5.96 7.81
CA GLY A 22 4.83 6.84 8.98
C GLY A 22 4.72 6.09 10.31
N LEU A 23 3.87 5.06 10.37
CA LEU A 23 3.75 4.15 11.51
C LEU A 23 4.87 3.09 11.57
N ARG A 24 5.63 2.92 10.48
CA ARG A 24 6.61 1.86 10.26
C ARG A 24 6.02 0.45 10.48
N ASP A 25 4.72 0.31 10.23
CA ASP A 25 3.99 -0.95 10.38
C ASP A 25 3.98 -1.72 9.06
N GLY A 26 4.99 -2.59 8.88
CA GLY A 26 5.08 -3.45 7.71
C GLY A 26 3.98 -4.51 7.64
N GLY A 27 3.32 -4.86 8.76
CA GLY A 27 2.21 -5.82 8.77
C GLY A 27 0.97 -5.23 8.11
N LEU A 28 0.61 -4.00 8.50
CA LEU A 28 -0.46 -3.24 7.86
C LEU A 28 -0.11 -2.94 6.41
N GLY A 29 1.13 -2.54 6.15
CA GLY A 29 1.68 -2.38 4.82
C GLY A 29 1.51 -3.59 3.90
N THR A 30 1.83 -4.79 4.38
CA THR A 30 1.68 -6.06 3.62
C THR A 30 0.22 -6.36 3.33
N THR A 31 -0.69 -6.05 4.26
CA THR A 31 -2.13 -6.22 4.04
C THR A 31 -2.61 -5.34 2.89
N ILE A 32 -2.20 -4.07 2.88
CA ILE A 32 -2.55 -3.12 1.82
C ILE A 32 -1.91 -3.49 0.49
N HIS A 33 -0.66 -3.97 0.49
CA HIS A 33 -0.01 -4.52 -0.70
C HIS A 33 -0.88 -5.63 -1.35
N GLY A 34 -1.39 -6.56 -0.56
CA GLY A 34 -2.30 -7.61 -1.04
C GLY A 34 -3.62 -7.07 -1.64
N PHE A 35 -4.19 -6.00 -1.07
CA PHE A 35 -5.36 -5.33 -1.66
C PHE A 35 -5.04 -4.70 -3.01
N LEU A 36 -3.89 -4.05 -3.10
CA LEU A 36 -3.39 -3.41 -4.29
C LEU A 36 -3.28 -4.40 -5.47
N MET A 37 -2.73 -5.59 -5.20
CA MET A 37 -2.64 -6.69 -6.17
C MET A 37 -4.02 -7.22 -6.58
N LYS A 38 -4.90 -7.50 -5.62
CA LYS A 38 -6.26 -8.00 -5.89
C LYS A 38 -7.10 -7.01 -6.70
N LEU A 39 -6.84 -5.72 -6.54
CA LEU A 39 -7.53 -4.65 -7.27
C LEU A 39 -6.83 -4.28 -8.59
N GLY A 40 -5.75 -4.96 -8.98
CA GLY A 40 -5.08 -4.75 -10.26
C GLY A 40 -4.24 -3.47 -10.33
N TYR A 41 -3.90 -2.87 -9.19
CA TYR A 41 -3.08 -1.66 -9.11
C TYR A 41 -1.59 -1.98 -8.91
N GLY A 42 -1.19 -3.26 -8.93
CA GLY A 42 0.19 -3.66 -8.63
C GLY A 42 1.27 -3.06 -9.53
N LEU A 43 0.90 -2.63 -10.74
CA LEU A 43 1.78 -1.99 -11.73
C LEU A 43 1.53 -0.48 -11.85
N ASP A 44 0.63 0.08 -11.05
CA ASP A 44 0.42 1.53 -11.03
C ASP A 44 1.64 2.22 -10.40
N GLN A 45 2.20 3.19 -11.12
CA GLN A 45 3.44 3.87 -10.73
C GLN A 45 3.35 4.55 -9.35
N PHE A 46 2.19 5.13 -9.02
CA PHE A 46 2.00 5.77 -7.72
C PHE A 46 2.00 4.74 -6.59
N SER A 47 1.28 3.64 -6.82
CA SER A 47 1.17 2.54 -5.88
C SER A 47 2.51 1.84 -5.64
N THR A 48 3.27 1.57 -6.70
CA THR A 48 4.61 0.96 -6.58
C THR A 48 5.56 1.87 -5.81
N ASN A 49 5.55 3.18 -6.09
CA ASN A 49 6.41 4.13 -5.36
C ASN A 49 6.03 4.20 -3.86
N ALA A 50 4.73 4.20 -3.55
CA ALA A 50 4.26 4.17 -2.17
C ALA A 50 4.61 2.86 -1.44
N LEU A 51 4.58 1.72 -2.12
CA LEU A 51 5.00 0.43 -1.57
C LEU A 51 6.49 0.42 -1.23
N VAL A 52 7.33 0.89 -2.15
CA VAL A 52 8.79 0.99 -1.94
C VAL A 52 9.11 1.86 -0.72
N ASP A 53 8.51 3.05 -0.62
CA ASP A 53 8.72 3.93 0.54
C ASP A 53 8.25 3.28 1.86
N MET A 54 7.09 2.62 1.84
CA MET A 54 6.53 1.94 3.01
C MET A 54 7.44 0.81 3.49
N TYR A 55 7.84 -0.10 2.59
CA TYR A 55 8.72 -1.21 2.93
C TYR A 55 10.13 -0.75 3.31
N ALA A 56 10.66 0.30 2.68
CA ALA A 56 11.93 0.92 3.07
C ALA A 56 11.90 1.41 4.53
N LYS A 57 10.88 2.17 4.91
CA LYS A 57 10.73 2.71 6.28
C LYS A 57 10.42 1.64 7.33
N ALA A 58 9.79 0.55 6.91
CA ALA A 58 9.58 -0.65 7.73
C ALA A 58 10.83 -1.55 7.83
N GLY A 59 11.93 -1.25 7.11
CA GLY A 59 13.14 -2.08 7.11
C GLY A 59 12.98 -3.42 6.41
N ARG A 60 12.02 -3.52 5.49
CA ARG A 60 11.59 -4.75 4.80
C ARG A 60 11.58 -4.55 3.28
N ILE A 61 12.56 -3.84 2.75
CA ILE A 61 12.59 -3.43 1.33
C ILE A 61 12.53 -4.63 0.35
N GLU A 62 13.03 -5.80 0.77
CA GLU A 62 12.98 -7.03 -0.02
C GLU A 62 11.56 -7.53 -0.30
N ASP A 63 10.58 -7.08 0.50
CA ASP A 63 9.16 -7.43 0.32
C ASP A 63 8.43 -6.49 -0.64
N ALA A 64 9.11 -5.48 -1.20
CA ALA A 64 8.55 -4.52 -2.18
C ALA A 64 8.63 -5.06 -3.63
N VAL A 65 8.10 -6.26 -3.86
CA VAL A 65 8.13 -6.99 -5.15
C VAL A 65 6.78 -7.51 -5.57
#